data_AF-A0A414Q6L0-F1
#
_entry.id   AF-A0A414Q6L0-F1
#
_cell.length_a   1.000
_cell.length_b   1.000
_cell.length_c   1.000
_cell.angle_alpha   90.00
_cell.angle_beta   90.00
_cell.angle_gamma   90.00
#
_symmetry.space_group_name_H-M   'P 1'
#
loop_
_entity.id
_entity.type
_entity.pdbx_description
1 polymer ?
#
loop_
_entity_poly.entity_id
_entity_poly.type
_entity_poly.pdbx_seq_one_letter_code
_entity_poly.pdbx_strand_id
1 'polypeptide(L)'
;MQSITLYRDYQLPTINYKIHEVSPYINWIYFFHAWGFQPKFAAIANIHGCDSCRAMWLAAFPQEERSKAAEAMQLFKEAGRVLNRLDEKNSVQCIYRLCSANAEGDNLIIEDTVFPLLRQQTPHPDGSPFLCLSDFIRPLSSGVPDTIGLFASSVSAESEGCYKDDPYKHLLVQTLTDRLAEAATEKMHEYVRKTVWGYAPDESLSIPDLLVEKYQGIRPAVGYPSLPDQSVNFILDELLDMKQIGITLTENGAMYPHASVCGLMFSHPQSRYFAVGKIGEDQLEDYACRRGKPIEEMRKFLAANLKS
;
A
#
# COMPACT_ATOMS: atom_id res chain seq x y z
N MET A 1 27.11 14.97 -13.51
CA MET A 1 25.85 15.65 -13.87
C MET A 1 25.41 15.22 -15.28
N GLN A 2 25.31 13.91 -15.53
CA GLN A 2 25.06 13.35 -16.87
C GLN A 2 24.40 11.96 -16.84
N SER A 3 23.58 11.64 -15.83
CA SER A 3 22.92 10.32 -15.70
C SER A 3 21.38 10.37 -15.57
N ILE A 4 20.77 11.54 -15.34
CA ILE A 4 19.32 11.64 -15.08
C ILE A 4 18.46 11.52 -16.37
N THR A 5 19.04 11.72 -17.56
CA THR A 5 18.26 11.81 -18.81
C THR A 5 17.99 10.46 -19.49
N LEU A 6 18.64 9.36 -19.09
CA LEU A 6 18.58 8.09 -19.85
C LEU A 6 17.37 7.19 -19.54
N TYR A 7 16.62 7.45 -18.45
CA TYR A 7 15.50 6.59 -18.04
C TYR A 7 14.11 7.11 -18.42
N ARG A 8 13.99 8.34 -18.93
CA ARG A 8 12.67 8.96 -19.22
C ARG A 8 11.96 8.40 -20.46
N ASP A 9 12.66 7.62 -21.30
CA ASP A 9 12.12 7.11 -22.58
C ASP A 9 11.77 5.61 -22.55
N TYR A 10 11.92 4.91 -21.42
CA TYR A 10 11.52 3.51 -21.30
C TYR A 10 10.12 3.37 -20.70
N GLN A 11 9.23 2.73 -21.45
CA GLN A 11 7.93 2.29 -20.95
C GLN A 11 8.17 1.20 -19.90
N LEU A 12 7.80 1.48 -18.66
CA LEU A 12 7.98 0.52 -17.57
C LEU A 12 6.90 -0.57 -17.64
N PRO A 13 7.15 -1.76 -17.04
CA PRO A 13 6.14 -2.80 -16.96
C PRO A 13 4.88 -2.31 -16.26
N THR A 14 3.76 -2.30 -17.00
CA THR A 14 2.44 -2.03 -16.46
C THR A 14 1.55 -3.27 -16.51
N ILE A 15 0.59 -3.35 -15.59
CA ILE A 15 -0.44 -4.38 -15.57
C ILE A 15 -1.79 -3.68 -15.51
N ASN A 16 -2.73 -4.13 -16.34
CA ASN A 16 -4.09 -3.66 -16.33
C ASN A 16 -5.02 -4.78 -15.89
N TYR A 17 -5.65 -4.64 -14.72
CA TYR A 17 -6.59 -5.61 -14.19
C TYR A 17 -8.04 -5.14 -14.34
N LYS A 18 -8.92 -6.07 -14.71
CA LYS A 18 -10.36 -5.91 -14.47
C LYS A 18 -10.65 -5.96 -12.97
N ILE A 19 -11.75 -5.33 -12.56
CA ILE A 19 -12.15 -5.25 -11.14
C ILE A 19 -12.40 -6.65 -10.57
N HIS A 20 -13.05 -7.54 -11.32
CA HIS A 20 -13.29 -8.91 -10.87
C HIS A 20 -12.02 -9.74 -10.69
N GLU A 21 -10.92 -9.35 -11.34
CA GLU A 21 -9.63 -10.02 -11.22
C GLU A 21 -8.86 -9.66 -9.95
N VAL A 22 -9.19 -8.52 -9.33
CA VAL A 22 -8.56 -8.01 -8.10
C VAL A 22 -9.51 -8.04 -6.90
N SER A 23 -10.83 -8.07 -7.12
CA SER A 23 -11.80 -8.09 -6.03
C SER A 23 -11.62 -9.23 -5.03
N PRO A 24 -11.12 -10.44 -5.40
CA PRO A 24 -10.81 -11.48 -4.41
C PRO A 24 -9.71 -11.08 -3.41
N TYR A 25 -8.81 -10.16 -3.79
CA TYR A 25 -7.71 -9.68 -2.96
C TYR A 25 -8.12 -8.52 -2.04
N ILE A 26 -9.39 -8.10 -2.04
CA ILE A 26 -9.86 -7.03 -1.15
C ILE A 26 -9.78 -7.50 0.31
N ASN A 27 -9.06 -6.74 1.12
CA ASN A 27 -9.13 -6.87 2.57
C ASN A 27 -10.39 -6.17 3.10
N TRP A 28 -11.45 -6.95 3.29
CA TRP A 28 -12.75 -6.44 3.76
C TRP A 28 -12.74 -5.92 5.19
N ILE A 29 -11.74 -6.26 6.02
CA ILE A 29 -11.64 -5.71 7.39
C ILE A 29 -11.52 -4.19 7.34
N TYR A 30 -10.65 -3.66 6.47
CA TYR A 30 -10.46 -2.21 6.32
C TYR A 30 -11.66 -1.53 5.65
N PHE A 31 -12.34 -2.21 4.72
CA PHE A 31 -13.60 -1.72 4.17
C PHE A 31 -14.63 -1.51 5.28
N PHE A 32 -14.89 -2.55 6.09
CA PHE A 32 -15.86 -2.46 7.18
C PHE A 32 -15.46 -1.46 8.26
N HIS A 33 -14.17 -1.35 8.56
CA HIS A 33 -13.65 -0.34 9.50
C HIS A 33 -13.96 1.09 9.05
N ALA A 34 -13.79 1.41 7.75
CA ALA A 34 -14.14 2.72 7.20
C ALA A 34 -15.64 3.06 7.36
N TRP A 35 -16.50 2.05 7.46
CA TRP A 35 -17.94 2.16 7.71
C TRP A 35 -18.33 2.01 9.19
N GLY A 36 -17.36 2.04 10.12
CA GLY A 36 -17.60 1.98 11.56
C GLY A 36 -17.97 0.60 12.11
N PHE A 37 -17.78 -0.46 11.32
CA PHE A 37 -18.00 -1.83 11.76
C PHE A 37 -16.75 -2.42 12.43
N GLN A 38 -16.98 -3.25 13.46
CA GLN A 38 -15.92 -4.05 14.06
C GLN A 38 -15.41 -5.12 13.07
N PRO A 39 -14.12 -5.51 13.12
CA PRO A 39 -13.52 -6.46 12.19
C PRO A 39 -14.27 -7.79 12.03
N LYS A 40 -14.95 -8.27 13.08
CA LYS A 40 -15.73 -9.53 13.06
C LYS A 40 -16.81 -9.56 11.99
N PHE A 41 -17.38 -8.41 11.61
CA PHE A 41 -18.42 -8.34 10.57
C PHE A 41 -17.86 -8.60 9.16
N ALA A 42 -16.56 -8.38 8.94
CA ALA A 42 -15.90 -8.67 7.67
C ALA A 42 -15.87 -10.17 7.31
N ALA A 43 -16.11 -11.05 8.28
CA ALA A 43 -16.20 -12.49 8.05
C ALA A 43 -17.31 -12.88 7.05
N ILE A 44 -18.28 -11.99 6.78
CA ILE A 44 -19.29 -12.18 5.71
C ILE A 44 -18.64 -12.36 4.34
N ALA A 45 -17.46 -11.79 4.09
CA ALA A 45 -16.75 -11.95 2.83
C ALA A 45 -16.17 -13.37 2.63
N ASN A 46 -16.06 -14.15 3.71
CA ASN A 46 -15.44 -15.48 3.72
C ASN A 46 -16.45 -16.62 3.67
N ILE A 47 -17.76 -16.33 3.69
CA ILE A 47 -18.79 -17.36 3.63
C ILE A 47 -19.21 -17.64 2.19
N HIS A 48 -19.74 -18.84 1.95
CA HIS A 48 -20.41 -19.12 0.70
C HIS A 48 -21.64 -18.20 0.52
N GLY A 49 -21.80 -17.58 -0.64
CA GLY A 49 -22.80 -16.53 -0.89
C GLY A 49 -24.25 -17.00 -1.04
N CYS A 50 -24.62 -18.18 -0.55
CA CYS A 50 -26.01 -18.67 -0.60
C CYS A 50 -26.82 -18.19 0.61
N ASP A 51 -28.14 -18.18 0.47
CA ASP A 51 -29.04 -17.66 1.50
C ASP A 51 -28.97 -18.45 2.81
N SER A 52 -28.75 -19.78 2.73
CA SER A 52 -28.55 -20.61 3.92
C SER A 52 -27.30 -20.21 4.70
N CYS A 53 -26.16 -19.99 4.02
CA CYS A 53 -24.93 -19.58 4.68
C CYS A 53 -25.04 -18.18 5.27
N ARG A 54 -25.70 -17.24 4.58
CA ARG A 54 -25.99 -15.90 5.11
C ARG A 54 -26.86 -15.97 6.37
N ALA A 55 -27.91 -16.78 6.35
CA ALA A 55 -28.79 -16.96 7.51
C ALA A 55 -28.03 -17.57 8.70
N MET A 56 -27.18 -18.58 8.45
CA MET A 56 -26.33 -19.18 9.48
C MET A 56 -25.34 -18.17 10.08
N TRP A 57 -24.67 -17.38 9.22
CA TRP A 57 -23.73 -16.34 9.66
C TRP A 57 -24.43 -15.31 10.54
N LEU A 58 -25.63 -14.85 10.15
CA LEU A 58 -26.42 -13.91 10.95
C LEU A 58 -26.86 -14.50 12.29
N ALA A 59 -27.28 -15.77 12.29
CA ALA A 59 -27.74 -16.48 13.49
C ALA A 59 -26.63 -16.71 14.52
N ALA A 60 -25.36 -16.76 14.08
CA ALA A 60 -24.19 -16.93 14.94
C ALA A 60 -23.91 -15.73 15.85
N PHE A 61 -24.46 -14.55 15.55
CA PHE A 61 -24.31 -13.37 16.39
C PHE A 61 -25.30 -13.36 17.58
N PRO A 62 -24.88 -12.83 18.74
CA PRO A 62 -25.77 -12.53 19.86
C PRO A 62 -26.94 -11.65 19.41
N GLN A 63 -28.12 -11.81 20.03
CA GLN A 63 -29.34 -11.13 19.60
C GLN A 63 -29.18 -9.60 19.53
N GLU A 64 -28.42 -9.01 20.45
CA GLU A 64 -28.12 -7.58 20.50
C GLU A 64 -27.26 -7.06 19.33
N GLU A 65 -26.53 -7.94 18.64
CA GLU A 65 -25.66 -7.58 17.51
C GLU A 65 -26.27 -7.95 16.16
N ARG A 66 -27.38 -8.69 16.12
CA ARG A 66 -27.99 -9.18 14.88
C ARG A 66 -28.44 -8.06 13.94
N SER A 67 -28.91 -6.94 14.48
CA SER A 67 -29.27 -5.76 13.66
C SER A 67 -28.06 -5.23 12.90
N LYS A 68 -26.94 -5.00 13.61
CA LYS A 68 -25.67 -4.56 13.01
C LYS A 68 -25.12 -5.60 12.02
N ALA A 69 -25.21 -6.88 12.34
CA ALA A 69 -24.80 -7.94 11.42
C ALA A 69 -25.63 -7.91 10.11
N ALA A 70 -26.94 -7.67 10.20
CA ALA A 70 -27.80 -7.53 9.02
C ALA A 70 -27.43 -6.29 8.18
N GLU A 71 -27.13 -5.16 8.81
CA GLU A 71 -26.62 -3.97 8.13
C GLU A 71 -25.29 -4.23 7.41
N ALA A 72 -24.34 -4.90 8.06
CA ALA A 72 -23.07 -5.28 7.45
C ALA A 72 -23.25 -6.20 6.23
N MET A 73 -24.17 -7.16 6.32
CA MET A 73 -24.52 -8.03 5.20
C MET A 73 -25.13 -7.26 4.03
N GLN A 74 -26.01 -6.30 4.31
CA GLN A 74 -26.61 -5.45 3.29
C GLN A 74 -25.55 -4.57 2.62
N LEU A 75 -24.66 -3.94 3.40
CA LEU A 75 -23.54 -3.16 2.89
C LEU A 75 -22.64 -4.01 1.97
N PHE A 76 -22.29 -5.23 2.37
CA PHE A 76 -21.50 -6.15 1.54
C PHE A 76 -22.21 -6.52 0.22
N LYS A 77 -23.52 -6.77 0.27
CA LYS A 77 -24.32 -7.06 -0.92
C LYS A 77 -24.36 -5.88 -1.88
N GLU A 78 -24.48 -4.67 -1.36
CA GLU A 78 -24.44 -3.44 -2.15
C GLU A 78 -23.05 -3.18 -2.72
N ALA A 79 -22.01 -3.39 -1.94
CA ALA A 79 -20.62 -3.34 -2.39
C ALA A 79 -20.39 -4.27 -3.60
N GLY A 80 -20.86 -5.52 -3.54
CA GLY A 80 -20.76 -6.45 -4.67
C GLY A 80 -21.48 -5.96 -5.94
N ARG A 81 -22.64 -5.32 -5.81
CA ARG A 81 -23.36 -4.72 -6.96
C ARG A 81 -22.59 -3.55 -7.56
N VAL A 82 -22.00 -2.70 -6.70
CA VAL A 82 -21.17 -1.58 -7.15
C VAL A 82 -19.91 -2.07 -7.84
N LEU A 83 -19.21 -3.06 -7.27
CA LEU A 83 -18.05 -3.69 -7.90
C LEU A 83 -18.35 -4.22 -9.30
N ASN A 84 -19.46 -4.97 -9.45
CA ASN A 84 -19.88 -5.46 -10.77
C ASN A 84 -20.11 -4.33 -11.78
N ARG A 85 -20.74 -3.22 -11.34
CA ARG A 85 -20.97 -2.07 -12.21
C ARG A 85 -19.68 -1.32 -12.55
N LEU A 86 -18.73 -1.24 -11.61
CA LEU A 86 -17.42 -0.65 -11.88
C LEU A 86 -16.63 -1.52 -12.88
N ASP A 87 -16.73 -2.84 -12.81
CA ASP A 87 -16.03 -3.78 -13.70
C ASP A 87 -16.37 -3.59 -15.19
N GLU A 88 -17.58 -3.13 -15.50
CA GLU A 88 -18.04 -2.88 -16.87
C GLU A 88 -17.21 -1.81 -17.59
N LYS A 89 -16.70 -0.81 -16.85
CA LYS A 89 -16.11 0.41 -17.43
C LYS A 89 -14.74 0.75 -16.89
N ASN A 90 -14.40 0.26 -15.71
CA ASN A 90 -13.20 0.66 -14.99
C ASN A 90 -12.22 -0.50 -14.95
N SER A 91 -10.98 -0.15 -14.64
CA SER A 91 -9.88 -1.08 -14.44
C SER A 91 -8.93 -0.51 -13.41
N VAL A 92 -8.07 -1.37 -12.87
CA VAL A 92 -6.99 -0.96 -11.98
C VAL A 92 -5.68 -1.09 -12.73
N GLN A 93 -4.97 0.02 -12.86
CA GLN A 93 -3.65 0.06 -13.48
C GLN A 93 -2.60 -0.13 -12.39
N CYS A 94 -1.55 -0.88 -12.71
CA CYS A 94 -0.38 -1.06 -11.87
C CYS A 94 0.88 -0.79 -12.68
N ILE A 95 1.90 -0.29 -12.01
CA ILE A 95 3.27 -0.12 -12.53
C ILE A 95 4.23 -0.62 -11.47
N TYR A 96 5.28 -1.30 -11.89
CA TYR A 96 6.33 -1.74 -10.99
C TYR A 96 7.69 -1.72 -11.67
N ARG A 97 8.73 -1.70 -10.85
CA ARG A 97 10.12 -1.75 -11.31
C ARG A 97 10.98 -2.45 -10.27
N LEU A 98 11.86 -3.34 -10.71
CA LEU A 98 12.95 -3.84 -9.87
C LEU A 98 14.20 -3.00 -10.16
N CYS A 99 14.82 -2.46 -9.12
CA CYS A 99 15.98 -1.59 -9.21
C CYS A 99 17.15 -2.19 -8.45
N SER A 100 18.38 -1.97 -8.95
CA SER A 100 19.58 -2.19 -8.14
C SER A 100 19.53 -1.24 -6.94
N ALA A 101 19.75 -1.77 -5.74
CA ALA A 101 19.77 -0.94 -4.55
C ALA A 101 20.74 -1.47 -3.49
N ASN A 102 21.25 -0.55 -2.67
CA ASN A 102 22.01 -0.87 -1.47
C ASN A 102 21.67 0.12 -0.35
N ALA A 103 21.91 -0.26 0.90
CA ALA A 103 21.71 0.63 2.04
C ALA A 103 22.98 1.44 2.35
N GLU A 104 22.81 2.73 2.68
CA GLU A 104 23.87 3.57 3.24
C GLU A 104 23.32 4.32 4.46
N GLY A 105 23.59 3.79 5.65
CA GLY A 105 22.95 4.25 6.89
C GLY A 105 21.44 4.07 6.83
N ASP A 106 20.70 5.15 7.09
CA ASP A 106 19.23 5.20 7.03
C ASP A 106 18.71 5.61 5.64
N ASN A 107 19.50 5.40 4.59
CA ASN A 107 19.11 5.60 3.21
C ASN A 107 19.10 4.30 2.43
N LEU A 108 18.26 4.25 1.40
CA LEU A 108 18.44 3.36 0.26
C LEU A 108 19.05 4.16 -0.88
N ILE A 109 20.10 3.63 -1.48
CA ILE A 109 20.66 4.11 -2.75
C ILE A 109 20.04 3.25 -3.84
N ILE A 110 19.03 3.78 -4.52
CA ILE A 110 18.27 3.09 -5.56
C ILE A 110 18.78 3.59 -6.89
N GLU A 111 19.60 2.77 -7.56
CA GLU A 111 20.43 3.19 -8.70
C GLU A 111 21.30 4.41 -8.31
N ASP A 112 20.99 5.60 -8.82
CA ASP A 112 21.68 6.85 -8.49
C ASP A 112 20.87 7.78 -7.56
N THR A 113 19.69 7.33 -7.10
CA THR A 113 18.76 8.13 -6.31
C THR A 113 18.84 7.77 -4.83
N VAL A 114 19.07 8.76 -3.99
CA VAL A 114 18.99 8.61 -2.53
C VAL A 114 17.52 8.63 -2.11
N PHE A 115 17.09 7.58 -1.42
CA PHE A 115 15.77 7.45 -0.79
C PHE A 115 15.93 7.40 0.73
N PRO A 116 15.79 8.55 1.43
CA PRO A 116 15.92 8.61 2.88
C PRO A 116 14.77 7.94 3.62
N LEU A 117 15.12 7.19 4.67
CA LEU A 117 14.20 6.53 5.57
C LEU A 117 14.36 7.03 7.02
N LEU A 118 13.38 6.66 7.84
CA LEU A 118 13.34 6.95 9.28
C LEU A 118 13.58 5.68 10.10
N ARG A 119 14.14 5.86 11.29
CA ARG A 119 14.47 4.80 12.23
C ARG A 119 13.70 4.96 13.52
N GLN A 120 13.23 3.85 14.08
CA GLN A 120 12.63 3.84 15.42
C GLN A 120 13.55 4.46 16.46
N GLN A 121 13.01 5.23 17.40
CA GLN A 121 13.76 5.80 18.54
C GLN A 121 13.09 5.55 19.90
N THR A 122 12.01 4.76 19.91
CA THR A 122 11.32 4.37 21.15
C THR A 122 11.80 2.98 21.57
N PRO A 123 12.45 2.84 22.75
CA PRO A 123 12.98 1.55 23.19
C PRO A 123 11.88 0.50 23.32
N HIS A 124 12.14 -0.70 22.80
CA HIS A 124 11.23 -1.82 23.00
C HIS A 124 11.46 -2.46 24.37
N PRO A 125 10.41 -2.84 25.12
CA PRO A 125 10.55 -3.46 26.44
C PRO A 125 11.38 -4.75 26.45
N ASP A 126 11.41 -5.47 25.33
CA ASP A 126 12.14 -6.72 25.14
C ASP A 126 13.60 -6.50 24.68
N GLY A 127 14.04 -5.25 24.52
CA GLY A 127 15.38 -4.90 24.05
C GLY A 127 15.60 -5.18 22.56
N SER A 128 14.54 -5.42 21.78
CA SER A 128 14.64 -5.59 20.34
C SER A 128 15.22 -4.34 19.65
N PRO A 129 15.89 -4.51 18.49
CA PRO A 129 16.58 -3.41 17.83
C PRO A 129 15.61 -2.35 17.29
N PHE A 130 16.13 -1.12 17.17
CA PHE A 130 15.43 -0.02 16.50
C PHE A 130 15.45 -0.21 14.99
N LEU A 131 14.30 -0.51 14.39
CA LEU A 131 14.21 -0.84 12.98
C LEU A 131 14.20 0.41 12.09
N CYS A 132 14.88 0.28 10.95
CA CYS A 132 14.74 1.11 9.76
C CYS A 132 14.50 0.18 8.55
N LEU A 133 13.77 0.64 7.53
CA LEU A 133 13.56 -0.17 6.32
C LEU A 133 14.89 -0.46 5.58
N SER A 134 15.91 0.38 5.74
CA SER A 134 17.23 0.16 5.12
C SER A 134 17.94 -1.07 5.67
N ASP A 135 17.58 -1.52 6.89
CA ASP A 135 18.17 -2.71 7.53
C ASP A 135 17.87 -4.00 6.75
N PHE A 136 16.89 -3.99 5.84
CA PHE A 136 16.47 -5.14 5.04
C PHE A 136 17.09 -5.17 3.63
N ILE A 137 18.04 -4.28 3.34
CA ILE A 137 18.78 -4.23 2.08
C ILE A 137 20.28 -4.28 2.39
N ARG A 138 21.05 -5.02 1.59
CA ARG A 138 22.50 -5.15 1.83
C ARG A 138 23.18 -3.79 1.85
N PRO A 139 24.07 -3.53 2.82
CA PRO A 139 24.78 -2.27 2.90
C PRO A 139 25.75 -2.13 1.72
N LEU A 140 25.92 -0.91 1.22
CA LEU A 140 26.83 -0.58 0.11
C LEU A 140 28.28 -1.01 0.42
N SER A 141 28.69 -0.88 1.69
CA SER A 141 29.99 -1.32 2.18
C SER A 141 30.26 -2.83 2.06
N SER A 142 29.21 -3.65 1.87
CA SER A 142 29.38 -5.08 1.61
C SER A 142 29.94 -5.39 0.21
N GLY A 143 29.84 -4.44 -0.72
CA GLY A 143 30.24 -4.63 -2.13
C GLY A 143 29.36 -5.62 -2.90
N VAL A 144 28.27 -6.11 -2.30
CA VAL A 144 27.33 -7.04 -2.93
C VAL A 144 26.07 -6.27 -3.35
N PRO A 145 25.72 -6.24 -4.64
CA PRO A 145 24.51 -5.57 -5.10
C PRO A 145 23.27 -6.27 -4.51
N ASP A 146 22.25 -5.48 -4.19
CA ASP A 146 20.93 -5.97 -3.80
C ASP A 146 19.86 -5.43 -4.75
N THR A 147 18.61 -5.81 -4.52
CA THR A 147 17.47 -5.39 -5.33
C THR A 147 16.35 -4.88 -4.45
N ILE A 148 15.68 -3.83 -4.92
CA ILE A 148 14.43 -3.36 -4.34
C ILE A 148 13.37 -3.28 -5.43
N GLY A 149 12.11 -3.57 -5.06
CA GLY A 149 10.97 -3.29 -5.93
C GLY A 149 10.35 -1.93 -5.61
N LEU A 150 9.86 -1.26 -6.64
CA LEU A 150 9.06 -0.05 -6.56
C LEU A 150 7.71 -0.34 -7.18
N PHE A 151 6.64 0.27 -6.67
CA PHE A 151 5.32 0.04 -7.24
C PHE A 151 4.39 1.24 -7.11
N ALA A 152 3.43 1.31 -8.02
CA ALA A 152 2.23 2.10 -7.85
C ALA A 152 1.01 1.40 -8.49
N SER A 153 -0.18 1.71 -7.99
CA SER A 153 -1.45 1.26 -8.55
C SER A 153 -2.48 2.37 -8.46
N SER A 154 -3.39 2.43 -9.42
CA SER A 154 -4.49 3.41 -9.42
C SER A 154 -5.76 2.83 -10.03
N VAL A 155 -6.90 3.19 -9.43
CA VAL A 155 -8.20 3.03 -10.08
C VAL A 155 -8.49 4.30 -10.89
N SER A 156 -9.02 4.12 -12.10
CA SER A 156 -9.24 5.22 -13.03
C SER A 156 -10.08 6.37 -12.44
N ALA A 157 -9.72 7.61 -12.78
CA ALA A 157 -10.31 8.83 -12.20
C ALA A 157 -11.81 8.98 -12.48
N GLU A 158 -12.32 8.33 -13.54
CA GLU A 158 -13.75 8.33 -13.88
C GLU A 158 -14.60 7.72 -12.76
N SER A 159 -14.02 6.83 -11.95
CA SER A 159 -14.69 6.23 -10.79
C SER A 159 -15.04 7.26 -9.71
N GLU A 160 -14.21 8.29 -9.51
CA GLU A 160 -14.47 9.38 -8.55
C GLU A 160 -15.64 10.28 -9.00
N GLY A 161 -16.00 10.25 -10.28
CA GLY A 161 -17.16 10.94 -10.83
C GLY A 161 -18.50 10.29 -10.48
N CYS A 162 -18.51 9.06 -9.99
CA CYS A 162 -19.72 8.27 -9.84
C CYS A 162 -20.56 8.72 -8.63
N TYR A 163 -21.88 8.81 -8.84
CA TYR A 163 -22.88 9.05 -7.81
C TYR A 163 -22.70 10.34 -6.97
N LYS A 164 -22.15 11.42 -7.55
CA LYS A 164 -21.96 12.70 -6.83
C LYS A 164 -23.23 13.26 -6.17
N ASP A 165 -24.40 12.96 -6.73
CA ASP A 165 -25.70 13.39 -6.18
C ASP A 165 -26.26 12.46 -5.09
N ASP A 166 -25.60 11.34 -4.79
CA ASP A 166 -25.98 10.36 -3.77
C ASP A 166 -24.79 10.13 -2.81
N PRO A 167 -24.74 10.86 -1.67
CA PRO A 167 -23.59 10.85 -0.77
C PRO A 167 -23.21 9.47 -0.25
N TYR A 168 -24.20 8.60 -0.01
CA TYR A 168 -23.97 7.23 0.44
C TYR A 168 -23.27 6.40 -0.64
N LYS A 169 -23.79 6.41 -1.87
CA LYS A 169 -23.17 5.65 -2.97
C LYS A 169 -21.83 6.23 -3.38
N HIS A 170 -21.65 7.54 -3.27
CA HIS A 170 -20.38 8.19 -3.53
C HIS A 170 -19.30 7.69 -2.55
N LEU A 171 -19.59 7.72 -1.25
CA LEU A 171 -18.69 7.18 -0.22
C LEU A 171 -18.43 5.68 -0.41
N LEU A 172 -19.44 4.91 -0.83
CA LEU A 172 -19.29 3.48 -1.12
C LEU A 172 -18.34 3.23 -2.29
N VAL A 173 -18.46 4.00 -3.38
CA VAL A 173 -17.52 3.92 -4.50
C VAL A 173 -16.12 4.31 -4.04
N GLN A 174 -15.94 5.44 -3.34
CA GLN A 174 -14.62 5.88 -2.85
C GLN A 174 -13.95 4.80 -1.98
N THR A 175 -14.68 4.27 -0.99
CA THR A 175 -14.14 3.22 -0.12
C THR A 175 -13.76 1.97 -0.93
N LEU A 176 -14.57 1.58 -1.91
CA LEU A 176 -14.30 0.41 -2.77
C LEU A 176 -13.09 0.64 -3.68
N THR A 177 -12.96 1.82 -4.29
CA THR A 177 -11.84 2.13 -5.18
C THR A 177 -10.53 2.15 -4.41
N ASP A 178 -10.52 2.65 -3.17
CA ASP A 178 -9.34 2.59 -2.30
C ASP A 178 -8.95 1.13 -2.01
N ARG A 179 -9.94 0.28 -1.70
CA ARG A 179 -9.70 -1.15 -1.50
C ARG A 179 -9.21 -1.85 -2.76
N LEU A 180 -9.71 -1.44 -3.94
CA LEU A 180 -9.31 -2.01 -5.22
C LEU A 180 -7.87 -1.67 -5.60
N ALA A 181 -7.42 -0.43 -5.32
CA ALA A 181 -6.03 -0.05 -5.48
C ALA A 181 -5.13 -0.96 -4.63
N GLU A 182 -5.40 -1.08 -3.32
CA GLU A 182 -4.64 -1.96 -2.43
C GLU A 182 -4.69 -3.43 -2.86
N ALA A 183 -5.87 -3.94 -3.25
CA ALA A 183 -6.03 -5.31 -3.71
C ALA A 183 -5.20 -5.59 -4.98
N ALA A 184 -5.14 -4.63 -5.90
CA ALA A 184 -4.29 -4.72 -7.08
C ALA A 184 -2.79 -4.73 -6.72
N THR A 185 -2.37 -3.98 -5.70
CA THR A 185 -0.99 -4.05 -5.19
C THR A 185 -0.65 -5.44 -4.63
N GLU A 186 -1.58 -6.08 -3.92
CA GLU A 186 -1.37 -7.42 -3.37
C GLU A 186 -1.22 -8.45 -4.49
N LYS A 187 -2.11 -8.41 -5.48
CA LYS A 187 -2.05 -9.30 -6.65
C LYS A 187 -0.79 -9.08 -7.49
N MET A 188 -0.43 -7.82 -7.76
CA MET A 188 0.83 -7.48 -8.42
C MET A 188 2.03 -7.96 -7.61
N HIS A 189 2.02 -7.78 -6.29
CA HIS A 189 3.12 -8.22 -5.44
C HIS A 189 3.27 -9.74 -5.51
N GLU A 190 2.18 -10.52 -5.44
CA GLU A 190 2.22 -11.97 -5.66
C GLU A 190 2.89 -12.32 -7.01
N TYR A 191 2.48 -11.66 -8.10
CA TYR A 191 3.09 -11.86 -9.41
C TYR A 191 4.59 -11.52 -9.42
N VAL A 192 4.99 -10.43 -8.76
CA VAL A 192 6.40 -10.04 -8.64
C VAL A 192 7.19 -11.07 -7.85
N ARG A 193 6.70 -11.55 -6.70
CA ARG A 193 7.41 -12.56 -5.90
C ARG A 193 7.65 -13.86 -6.66
N LYS A 194 6.64 -14.31 -7.40
CA LYS A 194 6.63 -15.61 -8.09
C LYS A 194 7.34 -15.59 -9.43
N THR A 195 7.20 -14.50 -10.18
CA THR A 195 7.56 -14.46 -11.61
C THR A 195 8.65 -13.45 -11.91
N VAL A 196 8.44 -12.18 -11.54
CA VAL A 196 9.34 -11.08 -11.96
C VAL A 196 10.64 -11.10 -11.16
N TRP A 197 10.52 -11.04 -9.83
CA TRP A 197 11.65 -11.14 -8.91
C TRP A 197 12.01 -12.60 -8.68
N GLY A 198 11.00 -13.47 -8.62
CA GLY A 198 11.18 -14.92 -8.67
C GLY A 198 11.88 -15.52 -7.46
N TYR A 199 11.85 -14.86 -6.30
CA TYR A 199 12.41 -15.41 -5.06
C TYR A 199 11.48 -16.42 -4.38
N ALA A 200 10.22 -16.52 -4.82
CA ALA A 200 9.24 -17.48 -4.30
C ALA A 200 8.43 -18.14 -5.45
N PRO A 201 9.07 -18.85 -6.40
CA PRO A 201 8.38 -19.39 -7.58
C PRO A 201 7.35 -20.46 -7.24
N ASP A 202 7.58 -21.23 -6.18
CA ASP A 202 6.72 -22.32 -5.71
C ASP A 202 5.64 -21.87 -4.69
N GLU A 203 5.47 -20.55 -4.49
CA GLU A 203 4.47 -20.01 -3.57
C GLU A 203 3.04 -20.40 -3.99
N SER A 204 2.33 -21.08 -3.10
CA SER A 204 0.95 -21.53 -3.28
C SER A 204 0.10 -21.18 -2.06
N LEU A 205 -0.15 -19.89 -1.85
CA LEU A 205 -0.95 -19.37 -0.74
C LEU A 205 -2.41 -19.18 -1.13
N SER A 206 -3.31 -19.37 -0.16
CA SER A 206 -4.72 -18.99 -0.32
C SER A 206 -4.89 -17.48 -0.15
N ILE A 207 -6.00 -16.91 -0.65
CA ILE A 207 -6.32 -15.49 -0.41
C ILE A 207 -6.29 -15.12 1.09
N PRO A 208 -6.91 -15.90 2.01
CA PRO A 208 -6.78 -15.63 3.44
C PRO A 208 -5.32 -15.60 3.93
N ASP A 209 -4.46 -16.49 3.43
CA ASP A 209 -3.04 -16.52 3.80
C ASP A 209 -2.27 -15.30 3.26
N LEU A 210 -2.59 -14.83 2.05
CA LEU A 210 -2.04 -13.60 1.47
C LEU A 210 -2.46 -12.38 2.30
N LEU A 211 -3.73 -12.29 2.71
CA LEU A 211 -4.26 -11.17 3.49
C LEU A 211 -3.69 -11.07 4.91
N VAL A 212 -3.12 -12.17 5.43
CA VAL A 212 -2.36 -12.17 6.69
C VAL A 212 -0.85 -12.28 6.45
N GLU A 213 -0.38 -11.97 5.24
CA GLU A 213 1.03 -11.77 4.90
C GLU A 213 1.91 -13.00 5.17
N LYS A 214 1.40 -14.22 4.93
CA LYS A 214 2.17 -15.47 5.10
C LYS A 214 3.26 -15.72 4.04
N TYR A 215 3.49 -14.76 3.15
CA TYR A 215 4.55 -14.82 2.15
C TYR A 215 5.86 -14.23 2.68
N GLN A 216 6.97 -14.53 1.99
CA GLN A 216 8.25 -13.87 2.24
C GLN A 216 8.24 -12.45 1.68
N GLY A 217 8.83 -11.50 2.41
CA GLY A 217 8.98 -10.11 1.98
C GLY A 217 7.83 -9.20 2.43
N ILE A 218 7.97 -7.89 2.19
CA ILE A 218 6.96 -6.87 2.53
C ILE A 218 6.83 -5.84 1.41
N ARG A 219 5.71 -5.11 1.39
CA ARG A 219 5.48 -3.99 0.46
C ARG A 219 5.03 -2.69 1.17
N PRO A 220 5.89 -2.04 1.97
CA PRO A 220 5.52 -0.82 2.68
C PRO A 220 5.09 0.28 1.71
N ALA A 221 3.85 0.75 1.90
CA ALA A 221 3.28 1.85 1.14
C ALA A 221 3.52 3.19 1.84
N VAL A 222 3.56 4.27 1.06
CA VAL A 222 3.76 5.62 1.57
C VAL A 222 2.58 6.05 2.46
N GLY A 223 2.87 6.72 3.57
CA GLY A 223 1.91 7.17 4.56
C GLY A 223 1.56 6.11 5.62
N TYR A 224 1.99 4.86 5.43
CA TYR A 224 1.81 3.80 6.43
C TYR A 224 2.86 3.90 7.55
N PRO A 225 2.65 3.25 8.71
CA PRO A 225 3.52 3.41 9.87
C PRO A 225 5.01 3.13 9.65
N SER A 226 5.37 2.27 8.70
CA SER A 226 6.76 1.95 8.33
C SER A 226 7.39 2.95 7.36
N LEU A 227 6.57 3.72 6.62
CA LEU A 227 7.01 4.70 5.63
C LEU A 227 6.09 5.94 5.69
N PRO A 228 6.12 6.70 6.81
CA PRO A 228 5.07 7.69 7.12
C PRO A 228 5.18 8.98 6.31
N ASP A 229 6.36 9.32 5.77
CA ASP A 229 6.55 10.57 5.04
C ASP A 229 5.90 10.53 3.65
N GLN A 230 4.80 11.25 3.47
CA GLN A 230 4.10 11.35 2.20
C GLN A 230 4.91 12.04 1.09
N SER A 231 5.88 12.88 1.43
CA SER A 231 6.67 13.60 0.43
C SER A 231 7.60 12.69 -0.37
N VAL A 232 7.84 11.44 0.07
CA VAL A 232 8.61 10.46 -0.73
C VAL A 232 7.87 10.05 -2.00
N ASN A 233 6.57 10.35 -2.13
CA ASN A 233 5.83 10.16 -3.38
C ASN A 233 6.52 10.84 -4.57
N PHE A 234 7.14 12.01 -4.37
CA PHE A 234 7.89 12.70 -5.43
C PHE A 234 9.10 11.90 -5.92
N ILE A 235 9.80 11.21 -5.00
CA ILE A 235 10.95 10.36 -5.36
C ILE A 235 10.46 9.13 -6.11
N LEU A 236 9.38 8.50 -5.64
CA LEU A 236 8.78 7.35 -6.33
C LEU A 236 8.27 7.74 -7.72
N ASP A 237 7.71 8.94 -7.89
CA ASP A 237 7.24 9.42 -9.20
C ASP A 237 8.38 9.66 -10.17
N GLU A 238 9.52 10.17 -9.70
CA GLU A 238 10.72 10.27 -10.53
C GLU A 238 11.23 8.89 -11.00
N LEU A 239 11.16 7.88 -10.13
CA LEU A 239 11.66 6.52 -10.41
C LEU A 239 10.70 5.65 -11.24
N LEU A 240 9.38 5.86 -11.09
CA LEU A 240 8.32 5.08 -11.73
C LEU A 240 7.62 5.82 -12.88
N ASP A 241 7.78 7.14 -12.99
CA ASP A 241 7.02 7.98 -13.92
C ASP A 241 5.52 7.65 -13.89
N MET A 242 4.87 7.85 -12.73
CA MET A 242 3.55 7.27 -12.44
C MET A 242 2.44 7.82 -13.35
N LYS A 243 2.71 8.92 -14.06
CA LYS A 243 1.83 9.43 -15.13
C LYS A 243 1.54 8.38 -16.21
N GLN A 244 2.41 7.38 -16.40
CA GLN A 244 2.19 6.25 -17.32
C GLN A 244 0.93 5.45 -16.98
N ILE A 245 0.52 5.42 -15.70
CA ILE A 245 -0.72 4.80 -15.24
C ILE A 245 -1.76 5.83 -14.79
N GLY A 246 -1.61 7.09 -15.21
CA GLY A 246 -2.56 8.16 -14.95
C GLY A 246 -2.46 8.82 -13.58
N ILE A 247 -1.45 8.48 -12.78
CA ILE A 247 -1.22 9.13 -11.47
C ILE A 247 -0.48 10.45 -11.68
N THR A 248 -0.96 11.51 -11.02
CA THR A 248 -0.27 12.79 -10.88
C THR A 248 -0.13 13.15 -9.40
N LEU A 249 0.85 13.99 -9.09
CA LEU A 249 1.06 14.50 -7.74
C LEU A 249 0.62 15.95 -7.63
N THR A 250 -0.08 16.26 -6.54
CA THR A 250 -0.30 17.64 -6.10
C THR A 250 1.01 18.28 -5.63
N GLU A 251 0.99 19.60 -5.40
CA GLU A 251 2.13 20.37 -4.88
C GLU A 251 2.67 19.84 -3.53
N ASN A 252 1.81 19.16 -2.75
CA ASN A 252 2.16 18.58 -1.46
C ASN A 252 2.45 17.07 -1.53
N GLY A 253 2.49 16.47 -2.72
CA GLY A 253 2.82 15.06 -2.90
C GLY A 253 1.65 14.10 -2.70
N ALA A 254 0.43 14.58 -2.47
CA ALA A 254 -0.75 13.73 -2.51
C ALA A 254 -1.01 13.26 -3.96
N MET A 255 -1.35 11.98 -4.11
CA MET A 255 -1.64 11.36 -5.41
C MET A 255 -3.07 11.67 -5.89
N TYR A 256 -3.21 11.83 -7.19
CA TYR A 256 -4.47 11.86 -7.92
C TYR A 256 -4.40 10.85 -9.07
N PRO A 257 -5.40 9.96 -9.29
CA PRO A 257 -6.62 9.76 -8.51
C PRO A 257 -6.37 9.44 -7.02
N HIS A 258 -7.32 9.75 -6.15
CA HIS A 258 -7.24 9.47 -4.71
C HIS A 258 -7.12 7.98 -4.42
N ALA A 259 -7.79 7.15 -5.21
CA ALA A 259 -7.67 5.69 -5.18
C ALA A 259 -6.36 5.21 -5.81
N SER A 260 -5.24 5.71 -5.29
CA SER A 260 -3.88 5.36 -5.71
C SER A 260 -3.02 4.99 -4.52
N VAL A 261 -2.11 4.04 -4.73
CA VAL A 261 -1.17 3.54 -3.72
C VAL A 261 0.19 3.40 -4.38
N CYS A 262 1.26 3.80 -3.70
CA CYS A 262 2.62 3.54 -4.15
C CYS A 262 3.53 3.20 -2.96
N GLY A 263 4.68 2.60 -3.24
CA GLY A 263 5.61 2.17 -2.21
C GLY A 263 6.78 1.36 -2.71
N LEU A 264 7.38 0.62 -1.78
CA LEU A 264 8.56 -0.21 -1.97
C LEU A 264 8.20 -1.69 -1.79
N MET A 265 8.99 -2.61 -2.35
CA MET A 265 8.92 -4.06 -2.12
C MET A 265 10.29 -4.56 -1.67
N PHE A 266 10.30 -5.33 -0.57
CA PHE A 266 11.50 -5.93 0.01
C PHE A 266 11.38 -7.46 -0.05
N SER A 267 12.46 -8.14 -0.43
CA SER A 267 12.50 -9.60 -0.54
C SER A 267 13.14 -10.29 0.67
N HIS A 268 13.80 -9.53 1.55
CA HIS A 268 14.55 -10.11 2.67
C HIS A 268 13.63 -10.93 3.59
N PRO A 269 13.99 -12.18 3.94
CA PRO A 269 13.08 -13.08 4.66
C PRO A 269 12.73 -12.64 6.08
N GLN A 270 13.52 -11.74 6.66
CA GLN A 270 13.26 -11.15 7.98
C GLN A 270 12.63 -9.74 7.92
N SER A 271 12.37 -9.23 6.71
CA SER A 271 11.63 -7.97 6.55
C SER A 271 10.24 -8.14 7.12
N ARG A 272 9.77 -7.12 7.83
CA ARG A 272 8.49 -7.14 8.54
C ARG A 272 7.97 -5.72 8.69
N TYR A 273 6.65 -5.57 8.73
CA TYR A 273 6.05 -4.28 9.02
C TYR A 273 6.34 -3.86 10.47
N PHE A 274 6.62 -2.58 10.66
CA PHE A 274 6.81 -1.95 11.96
C PHE A 274 6.31 -0.51 11.91
N ALA A 275 6.03 0.07 13.06
CA ALA A 275 5.77 1.51 13.15
C ALA A 275 7.06 2.23 13.51
N VAL A 276 7.46 3.23 12.72
CA VAL A 276 8.58 4.13 13.06
C VAL A 276 8.34 4.78 14.44
N GLY A 277 7.09 5.14 14.72
CA GLY A 277 6.69 5.76 15.97
C GLY A 277 7.16 7.20 16.08
N LYS A 278 7.51 7.61 17.31
CA LYS A 278 7.93 8.98 17.62
C LYS A 278 9.44 9.16 17.42
N ILE A 279 9.82 10.19 16.66
CA ILE A 279 11.20 10.61 16.41
C ILE A 279 11.52 11.93 17.13
N GLY A 280 12.79 12.13 17.46
CA GLY A 280 13.35 13.35 18.04
C GLY A 280 13.75 14.36 16.97
N GLU A 281 14.06 15.57 17.44
CA GLU A 281 14.50 16.67 16.57
C GLU A 281 15.83 16.38 15.87
N ASP A 282 16.72 15.60 16.50
CA ASP A 282 17.98 15.16 15.93
C ASP A 282 17.78 14.37 14.63
N GLN A 283 16.84 13.42 14.63
CA GLN A 283 16.52 12.64 13.43
C GLN A 283 15.74 13.47 12.42
N LEU A 284 14.89 14.42 12.84
CA LEU A 284 14.20 15.31 11.91
C LEU A 284 15.19 16.21 11.15
N GLU A 285 16.16 16.79 11.84
CA GLU A 285 17.24 17.61 11.26
C GLU A 285 18.07 16.80 10.25
N ASP A 286 18.52 15.61 10.65
CA ASP A 286 19.27 14.69 9.78
C ASP A 286 18.44 14.27 8.56
N TYR A 287 17.18 13.87 8.76
CA TYR A 287 16.28 13.46 7.68
C TYR A 287 16.03 14.58 6.68
N ALA A 288 15.78 15.81 7.17
CA ALA A 288 15.61 16.99 6.32
C ALA A 288 16.86 17.29 5.48
N CYS A 289 18.05 17.14 6.08
CA CYS A 289 19.31 17.27 5.37
C CYS A 289 19.45 16.22 4.26
N ARG A 290 19.21 14.94 4.57
CA ARG A 290 19.28 13.84 3.59
C ARG A 290 18.23 13.97 2.48
N ARG A 291 17.06 14.53 2.78
CA ARG A 291 16.03 14.86 1.79
C ARG A 291 16.35 16.10 0.95
N GLY A 292 17.33 16.92 1.34
CA GLY A 292 17.59 18.21 0.71
C GLY A 292 16.43 19.18 0.85
N LYS A 293 15.68 19.10 1.95
CA LYS A 293 14.46 19.88 2.19
C LYS A 293 14.60 20.76 3.44
N PRO A 294 13.92 21.93 3.49
CA PRO A 294 13.84 22.70 4.72
C PRO A 294 13.22 21.88 5.85
N ILE A 295 13.80 21.98 7.06
CA ILE A 295 13.30 21.27 8.24
C ILE A 295 11.81 21.57 8.52
N GLU A 296 11.38 22.81 8.32
CA GLU A 296 9.98 23.23 8.52
C GLU A 296 9.00 22.57 7.53
N GLU A 297 9.48 22.19 6.34
CA GLU A 297 8.68 21.41 5.39
C GLU A 297 8.52 19.98 5.88
N MET A 298 9.63 19.33 6.28
CA MET A 298 9.60 17.94 6.79
C MET A 298 8.84 17.83 8.12
N ARG A 299 8.89 18.86 8.97
CA ARG A 299 8.10 18.96 10.19
C ARG A 299 6.60 18.83 9.94
N LYS A 300 6.10 19.38 8.82
CA LYS A 300 4.68 19.27 8.45
C LYS A 300 4.31 17.85 8.05
N PHE A 301 5.12 17.21 7.20
CA PHE A 301 4.89 15.82 6.77
C PHE A 301 5.00 14.83 7.93
N LEU A 302 5.91 15.07 8.87
CA LEU A 302 6.19 14.19 10.00
C LEU A 302 5.53 14.63 11.30
N ALA A 303 4.57 15.56 11.28
CA ALA A 303 3.94 16.10 12.48
C ALA A 303 3.36 15.01 13.40
N ALA A 304 2.76 13.97 12.82
CA ALA A 304 2.23 12.83 13.56
C ALA A 304 3.33 11.97 14.24
N ASN A 305 4.56 12.03 13.74
CA ASN A 305 5.72 11.27 14.18
C ASN A 305 6.65 12.06 15.12
N LEU A 306 6.43 13.35 15.38
CA LEU A 306 7.31 14.10 16.29
C LEU A 306 6.95 13.86 17.76
N LYS A 307 7.97 13.72 18.61
CA LYS A 307 7.82 13.80 20.07
C LYS A 307 7.27 15.19 20.42
N SER A 308 6.29 15.20 21.32
CA SER A 308 5.79 16.43 21.94
C SER A 308 6.84 17.05 22.85
#